data_AF-A0A537XNT5-F1
#
_entry.id   AF-A0A537XNT5-F1
#
_cell.length_a   1.000
_cell.length_b   1.000
_cell.length_c   1.000
_cell.angle_alpha   90.00
_cell.angle_beta   90.00
_cell.angle_gamma   90.00
#
_symmetry.space_group_name_H-M   'P 1'
#
loop_
_entity.id
_entity.type
_entity.pdbx_description
1 polymer ?
#
loop_
_entity_poly.entity_id
_entity_poly.type
_entity_poly.pdbx_seq_one_letter_code
_entity_poly.pdbx_strand_id
1 'polypeptide(L)'
;MTRAFRSLIPAAAVLAIFAPSARASESPVRVDWNQTAPLSGQVVDDTVEVTSSDAGGTFPLVAIDRPVIEGDAYALSGRIRYQGVVGVGFLEMWSVFSDGSRYFSRTQASDGPQARISGDSGWRDFELPFYLNGPELPVRLELDLVLPDAGRVWLGPLALTSPGATSSAWWSDRAGGLIGGIGGSLIGLTGALVGILVARGRGRRAVLATMVTLTVAGIGLLVAGAVAVVLSQPYAVYFPLILGGIILVAVFGSGSRRARRAYEDAELRRMRAMDTAPS
;
A
#
# COMPACT_ATOMS: atom_id res chain seq x y z
N MET A 1 51.23 -5.67 -26.99
CA MET A 1 50.90 -4.45 -26.22
C MET A 1 49.46 -4.06 -26.54
N THR A 2 48.65 -4.02 -25.49
CA THR A 2 47.19 -4.08 -25.40
C THR A 2 46.48 -2.81 -25.87
N ARG A 3 45.54 -2.92 -26.82
CA ARG A 3 44.50 -1.91 -27.05
C ARG A 3 43.18 -2.43 -26.49
N ALA A 4 42.97 -2.12 -25.20
CA ALA A 4 41.74 -2.38 -24.48
C ALA A 4 40.79 -1.17 -24.59
N PHE A 5 39.49 -1.45 -24.45
CA PHE A 5 38.39 -0.52 -24.17
C PHE A 5 37.87 0.40 -25.30
N ARG A 6 37.01 -0.16 -26.17
CA ARG A 6 35.87 0.57 -26.77
C ARG A 6 34.65 -0.34 -26.92
N SER A 7 34.07 -0.74 -25.79
CA SER A 7 32.66 -1.15 -25.70
C SER A 7 32.01 -0.38 -24.55
N LEU A 8 31.64 0.88 -24.82
CA LEU A 8 30.73 1.61 -23.93
C LEU A 8 29.32 1.13 -24.25
N ILE A 9 28.95 0.04 -23.57
CA ILE A 9 27.58 -0.43 -23.39
C ILE A 9 26.76 0.77 -22.90
N PRO A 10 25.69 1.21 -23.60
CA PRO A 10 24.72 2.08 -22.95
C PRO A 10 24.06 1.26 -21.85
N ALA A 11 24.30 1.65 -20.60
CA ALA A 11 23.59 1.14 -19.44
C ALA A 11 22.12 1.58 -19.50
N ALA A 12 21.36 0.99 -20.42
CA ALA A 12 19.91 0.91 -20.40
C ALA A 12 19.55 -0.47 -19.84
N ALA A 13 19.99 -0.73 -18.59
CA ALA A 13 19.64 -1.94 -17.89
C ALA A 13 18.25 -1.75 -17.27
N VAL A 14 17.26 -2.16 -18.06
CA VAL A 14 16.08 -2.89 -17.61
C VAL A 14 15.21 -2.15 -16.59
N LEU A 15 14.25 -1.39 -17.13
CA LEU A 15 12.95 -1.22 -16.47
C LEU A 15 12.33 -2.62 -16.41
N ALA A 16 12.63 -3.38 -15.36
CA ALA A 16 11.96 -4.64 -15.08
C ALA A 16 10.52 -4.29 -14.78
N ILE A 17 9.66 -4.43 -15.79
CA ILE A 17 8.22 -4.49 -15.65
C ILE A 17 7.96 -5.74 -14.81
N PHE A 18 7.98 -5.60 -13.49
CA PHE A 18 7.31 -6.53 -12.60
C PHE A 18 5.82 -6.34 -12.87
N ALA A 19 5.30 -7.04 -13.88
CA ALA A 19 3.89 -7.31 -13.97
C ALA A 19 3.61 -8.41 -12.93
N PRO A 20 2.94 -8.13 -11.81
CA PRO A 20 2.47 -9.20 -10.96
C PRO A 20 1.28 -9.84 -11.67
N SER A 21 1.36 -11.16 -11.80
CA SER A 21 0.21 -12.00 -12.10
C SER A 21 -0.87 -11.71 -11.06
N ALA A 22 -2.00 -11.16 -11.52
CA ALA A 22 -3.22 -11.08 -10.72
C ALA A 22 -3.61 -12.52 -10.35
N ARG A 23 -3.30 -12.96 -9.13
CA ARG A 23 -3.99 -14.09 -8.54
C ARG A 23 -5.41 -13.63 -8.29
N ALA A 24 -6.37 -14.37 -8.82
CA ALA A 24 -7.78 -14.19 -8.46
C ALA A 24 -7.88 -14.45 -6.95
N SER A 25 -7.99 -13.38 -6.17
CA SER A 25 -8.29 -13.48 -4.74
C SER A 25 -9.69 -14.06 -4.61
N GLU A 26 -9.79 -15.18 -3.91
CA GLU A 26 -11.06 -15.78 -3.53
C GLU A 26 -11.84 -14.76 -2.68
N SER A 27 -13.16 -14.70 -2.84
CA SER A 27 -13.95 -13.64 -2.21
C SER A 27 -13.79 -13.70 -0.69
N PRO A 28 -13.53 -12.56 -0.01
CA PRO A 28 -13.39 -12.55 1.45
C PRO A 28 -14.66 -13.13 2.07
N VAL A 29 -14.50 -14.00 3.08
CA VAL A 29 -15.63 -14.54 3.84
C VAL A 29 -16.41 -13.36 4.39
N ARG A 30 -17.68 -13.25 3.99
CA ARG A 30 -18.58 -12.17 4.41
C ARG A 30 -19.74 -12.74 5.21
N VAL A 31 -20.04 -12.09 6.33
CA VAL A 31 -21.23 -12.37 7.12
C VAL A 31 -22.23 -11.25 6.83
N ASP A 32 -23.26 -11.59 6.06
CA ASP A 32 -24.44 -10.75 5.84
C ASP A 32 -25.51 -11.18 6.85
N TRP A 33 -25.91 -10.27 7.73
CA TRP A 33 -26.85 -10.57 8.81
C TRP A 33 -28.27 -10.88 8.32
N ASN A 34 -28.62 -10.52 7.07
CA ASN A 34 -29.88 -10.94 6.47
C ASN A 34 -29.86 -12.41 6.01
N GLN A 35 -28.67 -13.00 5.88
CA GLN A 35 -28.46 -14.38 5.43
C GLN A 35 -27.96 -15.28 6.56
N THR A 36 -27.24 -14.71 7.52
CA THR A 36 -26.68 -15.39 8.68
C THR A 36 -27.37 -14.90 9.94
N ALA A 37 -28.22 -15.75 10.53
CA ALA A 37 -28.88 -15.42 11.79
C ALA A 37 -27.83 -15.25 12.91
N PRO A 38 -27.86 -14.14 13.66
CA PRO A 38 -26.93 -13.94 14.76
C PRO A 38 -27.25 -14.88 15.92
N LEU A 39 -26.24 -15.27 16.68
CA LEU A 39 -26.39 -16.10 17.88
C LEU A 39 -27.02 -15.32 19.05
N SER A 40 -26.88 -13.99 19.06
CA SER A 40 -27.49 -13.07 20.02
C SER A 40 -27.94 -11.78 19.33
N GLY A 41 -28.98 -11.15 19.86
CA GLY A 41 -29.54 -9.91 19.30
C GLY A 41 -30.58 -10.15 18.22
N GLN A 42 -30.96 -9.08 17.52
CA GLN A 42 -31.96 -9.10 16.46
C GLN A 42 -31.44 -8.37 15.23
N VAL A 43 -31.82 -8.84 14.04
CA VAL A 43 -31.44 -8.19 12.78
C VAL A 43 -32.39 -7.02 12.50
N VAL A 44 -31.83 -5.83 12.33
CA VAL A 44 -32.54 -4.59 11.96
C VAL A 44 -31.77 -3.91 10.85
N ASP A 45 -32.41 -3.74 9.68
CA ASP A 45 -31.86 -3.05 8.51
C ASP A 45 -30.41 -3.44 8.17
N ASP A 46 -30.13 -4.74 8.02
CA ASP A 46 -28.79 -5.33 7.76
C ASP A 46 -27.79 -5.36 8.92
N THR A 47 -28.19 -4.91 10.11
CA THR A 47 -27.34 -4.86 11.30
C THR A 47 -27.83 -5.79 12.39
N VAL A 48 -26.95 -6.27 13.26
CA VAL A 48 -27.34 -6.95 14.49
C VAL A 48 -27.40 -5.94 15.62
N GLU A 49 -28.59 -5.78 16.20
CA GLU A 49 -28.82 -5.01 17.40
C GLU A 49 -28.76 -5.92 18.63
N VAL A 50 -27.85 -5.61 19.55
CA VAL A 50 -27.77 -6.22 20.89
C VAL A 50 -28.11 -5.16 21.93
N THR A 51 -29.06 -5.48 22.80
CA THR A 51 -29.39 -4.67 23.97
C THR A 51 -29.03 -5.46 25.23
N SER A 52 -28.22 -4.85 26.08
CA SER A 52 -27.89 -5.36 27.42
C SER A 52 -28.64 -4.55 28.48
N SER A 53 -29.16 -5.22 29.50
CA SER A 53 -29.67 -4.61 30.73
C SER A 53 -28.58 -4.52 31.80
N ASP A 54 -28.94 -4.01 32.98
CA ASP A 54 -28.07 -3.60 34.10
C ASP A 54 -27.14 -4.69 34.71
N ALA A 55 -27.07 -5.88 34.11
CA ALA A 55 -26.24 -7.00 34.53
C ALA A 55 -25.04 -7.25 33.59
N GLY A 56 -25.01 -6.60 32.42
CA GLY A 56 -24.01 -6.89 31.40
C GLY A 56 -24.09 -8.32 30.86
N GLY A 57 -23.07 -8.73 30.10
CA GLY A 57 -22.94 -10.08 29.61
C GLY A 57 -21.96 -10.24 28.44
N THR A 58 -21.75 -11.49 28.07
CA THR A 58 -21.13 -11.88 26.81
C THR A 58 -22.23 -12.34 25.86
N PHE A 59 -22.29 -11.73 24.69
CA PHE A 59 -23.28 -11.97 23.65
C PHE A 59 -22.58 -12.56 22.43
N PRO A 60 -22.60 -13.89 22.24
CA PRO A 60 -22.08 -14.50 21.03
C PRO A 60 -22.84 -14.00 19.81
N LEU A 61 -22.13 -13.60 18.76
CA LEU A 61 -22.73 -13.00 17.57
C LEU A 61 -22.72 -13.97 16.40
N VAL A 62 -21.57 -14.57 16.10
CA VAL A 62 -21.42 -15.52 14.99
C VAL A 62 -20.27 -16.48 15.22
N ALA A 63 -20.42 -17.71 14.72
CA ALA A 63 -19.33 -18.65 14.54
C ALA A 63 -19.09 -18.87 13.04
N ILE A 64 -17.85 -18.74 12.61
CA ILE A 64 -17.41 -18.97 11.23
C ILE A 64 -16.59 -20.27 11.24
N ASP A 65 -17.21 -21.35 10.76
CA ASP A 65 -16.54 -22.64 10.65
C ASP A 65 -15.66 -22.69 9.40
N ARG A 66 -14.46 -23.26 9.54
CA ARG A 66 -13.45 -23.43 8.48
C ARG A 66 -13.21 -22.13 7.69
N PRO A 67 -12.77 -21.05 8.36
CA PRO A 67 -12.51 -19.78 7.70
C PRO A 67 -11.43 -19.94 6.61
N VAL A 68 -11.66 -19.33 5.44
CA VAL A 68 -10.63 -19.22 4.39
C VAL A 68 -9.71 -18.06 4.77
N ILE A 69 -8.48 -18.38 5.16
CA ILE A 69 -7.46 -17.41 5.58
C ILE A 69 -6.25 -17.53 4.64
N GLU A 70 -5.84 -16.40 4.07
CA GLU A 70 -4.64 -16.30 3.26
C GLU A 70 -3.51 -15.65 4.06
N GLY A 71 -2.28 -16.17 3.97
CA GLY A 71 -1.10 -15.58 4.60
C GLY A 71 -0.91 -15.96 6.07
N ASP A 72 -0.12 -15.15 6.78
CA ASP A 72 0.29 -15.33 8.18
C ASP A 72 -0.49 -14.42 9.16
N ALA A 73 -1.48 -13.67 8.66
CA ALA A 73 -2.33 -12.82 9.47
C ALA A 73 -3.74 -12.74 8.87
N TYR A 74 -4.73 -12.48 9.71
CA TYR A 74 -6.10 -12.14 9.32
C TYR A 74 -6.71 -11.12 10.27
N ALA A 75 -7.78 -10.49 9.83
CA ALA A 75 -8.55 -9.55 10.62
C ALA A 75 -10.03 -9.74 10.31
N LEU A 76 -10.84 -9.82 11.36
CA LEU A 76 -12.28 -9.68 11.24
C LEU A 76 -12.63 -8.20 11.38
N SER A 77 -13.28 -7.64 10.37
CA SER A 77 -13.59 -6.22 10.27
C SER A 77 -15.06 -5.98 10.00
N GLY A 78 -15.53 -4.79 10.34
CA GLY A 78 -16.90 -4.37 10.11
C GLY A 78 -17.14 -2.96 10.64
N ARG A 79 -18.42 -2.59 10.79
CA ARG A 79 -18.83 -1.31 11.37
C ARG A 79 -19.61 -1.52 12.64
N ILE A 80 -19.42 -0.64 13.61
CA ILE A 80 -20.10 -0.67 14.90
C ILE A 80 -20.64 0.71 15.24
N ARG A 81 -21.81 0.73 15.86
CA ARG A 81 -22.45 1.90 16.47
C ARG A 81 -22.91 1.50 17.86
N TYR A 82 -22.92 2.42 18.81
CA TYR A 82 -23.44 2.11 20.14
C TYR A 82 -24.02 3.34 20.83
N GLN A 83 -24.94 3.10 21.76
CA GLN A 83 -25.63 4.12 22.51
C GLN A 83 -25.77 3.72 23.98
N GLY A 84 -25.46 4.66 24.88
CA GLY A 84 -25.65 4.50 26.31
C GLY A 84 -24.92 3.31 26.92
N VAL A 85 -23.76 2.93 26.37
CA VAL A 85 -22.96 1.81 26.92
C VAL A 85 -22.31 2.25 28.22
N VAL A 86 -22.76 1.67 29.33
CA VAL A 86 -22.21 1.91 30.66
C VAL A 86 -20.96 1.04 30.85
N GLY A 87 -19.88 1.63 31.37
CA GLY A 87 -18.59 0.95 31.53
C GLY A 87 -17.82 0.80 30.22
N VAL A 88 -16.89 -0.16 30.18
CA VAL A 88 -16.00 -0.44 29.04
C VAL A 88 -16.32 -1.82 28.46
N GLY A 89 -17.04 -1.85 27.35
CA GLY A 89 -17.26 -3.02 26.52
C GLY A 89 -16.22 -3.19 25.41
N PHE A 90 -16.23 -4.34 24.76
CA PHE A 90 -15.35 -4.67 23.65
C PHE A 90 -15.94 -5.78 22.78
N LEU A 91 -15.53 -5.84 21.52
CA LEU A 91 -15.65 -7.06 20.73
C LEU A 91 -14.48 -7.98 21.06
N GLU A 92 -14.75 -9.27 21.10
CA GLU A 92 -13.78 -10.34 21.30
C GLU A 92 -13.93 -11.35 20.16
N MET A 93 -12.83 -11.64 19.47
CA MET A 93 -12.77 -12.75 18.52
C MET A 93 -11.93 -13.87 19.11
N TRP A 94 -12.46 -15.09 19.16
CA TRP A 94 -11.73 -16.31 19.45
C TRP A 94 -11.35 -17.05 18.17
N SER A 95 -10.10 -17.46 18.11
CA SER A 95 -9.52 -18.29 17.07
C SER A 95 -9.26 -19.67 17.63
N VAL A 96 -10.00 -20.66 17.15
CA VAL A 96 -9.95 -22.04 17.62
C VAL A 96 -9.20 -22.89 16.61
N PHE A 97 -8.15 -23.57 17.05
CA PHE A 97 -7.27 -24.39 16.22
C PHE A 97 -7.63 -25.87 16.29
N SER A 98 -7.06 -26.66 15.39
CA SER A 98 -7.44 -28.07 15.22
C SER A 98 -7.02 -28.94 16.41
N ASP A 99 -5.96 -28.54 17.11
CA ASP A 99 -5.46 -29.13 18.34
C ASP A 99 -6.30 -28.76 19.59
N GLY A 100 -7.32 -27.90 19.43
CA GLY A 100 -8.17 -27.41 20.50
C GLY A 100 -7.63 -26.17 21.22
N SER A 101 -6.45 -25.67 20.86
CA SER A 101 -5.94 -24.41 21.38
C SER A 101 -6.82 -23.23 20.94
N ARG A 102 -6.90 -22.22 21.80
CA ARG A 102 -7.76 -21.04 21.61
C ARG A 102 -6.97 -19.78 21.94
N TYR A 103 -7.06 -18.80 21.06
CA TYR A 103 -6.43 -17.49 21.21
C TYR A 103 -7.43 -16.40 20.87
N PHE A 104 -7.27 -15.20 21.42
CA PHE A 104 -8.24 -14.12 21.23
C PHE A 104 -7.61 -12.82 20.73
N SER A 105 -8.46 -11.99 20.11
CA SER A 105 -8.20 -10.58 19.79
C SER A 105 -9.37 -9.73 20.31
N ARG A 106 -9.10 -8.51 20.79
CA ARG A 106 -10.13 -7.63 21.39
C ARG A 106 -9.97 -6.17 20.99
N THR A 107 -11.08 -5.44 20.93
CA THR A 107 -11.08 -3.98 20.78
C THR A 107 -10.83 -3.29 22.13
N GLN A 108 -9.57 -3.07 22.51
CA GLN A 108 -9.21 -2.47 23.81
C GLN A 108 -8.47 -1.12 23.72
N ALA A 109 -8.22 -0.61 22.51
CA ALA A 109 -7.49 0.64 22.32
C ALA A 109 -8.29 1.86 22.85
N SER A 110 -7.61 3.00 23.01
CA SER A 110 -8.25 4.28 23.31
C SER A 110 -9.05 4.86 22.14
N ASP A 111 -8.58 4.61 20.93
CA ASP A 111 -9.04 5.21 19.69
C ASP A 111 -8.76 4.28 18.49
N GLY A 112 -9.24 4.67 17.32
CA GLY A 112 -9.10 3.90 16.07
C GLY A 112 -10.02 2.67 15.97
N PRO A 113 -9.75 1.78 15.00
CA PRO A 113 -10.58 0.59 14.73
C PRO A 113 -10.60 -0.42 15.88
N GLN A 114 -9.61 -0.40 16.76
CA GLN A 114 -9.57 -1.26 17.95
C GLN A 114 -10.08 -0.55 19.20
N ALA A 115 -10.65 0.66 19.10
CA ALA A 115 -11.07 1.37 20.30
C ALA A 115 -12.16 0.61 21.06
N ARG A 116 -12.11 0.70 22.39
CA ARG A 116 -13.15 0.20 23.30
C ARG A 116 -14.55 0.77 23.02
N ILE A 117 -15.57 0.10 23.53
CA ILE A 117 -16.98 0.46 23.40
C ILE A 117 -17.45 1.08 24.73
N SER A 118 -17.78 2.37 24.74
CA SER A 118 -18.20 3.06 25.96
C SER A 118 -18.95 4.36 25.63
N GLY A 119 -20.03 4.66 26.34
CA GLY A 119 -20.87 5.83 26.10
C GLY A 119 -21.64 5.71 24.78
N ASP A 120 -21.52 6.74 23.95
CA ASP A 120 -22.20 6.85 22.65
C ASP A 120 -21.19 6.97 21.52
N SER A 121 -21.52 6.36 20.37
CA SER A 121 -20.77 6.54 19.14
C SER A 121 -21.67 6.38 17.94
N GLY A 122 -21.44 7.21 16.92
CA GLY A 122 -21.97 6.97 15.58
C GLY A 122 -21.34 5.72 14.95
N TRP A 123 -21.66 5.46 13.69
CA TRP A 123 -21.01 4.37 12.95
C TRP A 123 -19.52 4.64 12.79
N ARG A 124 -18.71 3.70 13.27
CA ARG A 124 -17.25 3.67 13.06
C ARG A 124 -16.80 2.28 12.65
N ASP A 125 -15.65 2.21 12.00
CA ASP A 125 -15.05 0.93 11.63
C ASP A 125 -14.42 0.27 12.85
N PHE A 126 -14.41 -1.06 12.86
CA PHE A 126 -13.65 -1.84 13.82
C PHE A 126 -12.81 -2.92 13.14
N GLU A 127 -11.76 -3.36 13.83
CA GLU A 127 -10.90 -4.44 13.37
C GLU A 127 -10.42 -5.30 14.54
N LEU A 128 -10.42 -6.62 14.36
CA LEU A 128 -9.89 -7.62 15.27
C LEU A 128 -8.78 -8.40 14.55
N PRO A 129 -7.54 -7.89 14.52
CA PRO A 129 -6.44 -8.58 13.84
C PRO A 129 -5.94 -9.75 14.68
N PHE A 130 -5.38 -10.74 13.98
CA PHE A 130 -4.73 -11.89 14.53
C PHE A 130 -3.51 -12.25 13.68
N TYR A 131 -2.37 -12.44 14.34
CA TYR A 131 -1.12 -12.86 13.69
C TYR A 131 -0.83 -14.31 14.07
N LEU A 132 -0.63 -15.15 13.07
CA LEU A 132 -0.37 -16.57 13.26
C LEU A 132 1.07 -16.78 13.74
N ASN A 133 1.22 -17.65 14.75
CA ASN A 133 2.52 -18.09 15.25
C ASN A 133 2.86 -19.50 14.71
N GLY A 134 2.74 -19.67 13.38
CA GLY A 134 2.96 -20.95 12.72
C GLY A 134 2.09 -21.14 11.48
N PRO A 135 2.22 -22.29 10.78
CA PRO A 135 1.47 -22.58 9.56
C PRO A 135 0.05 -23.10 9.83
N GLU A 136 -0.30 -23.42 11.08
CA GLU A 136 -1.62 -23.91 11.42
C GLU A 136 -2.64 -22.77 11.34
N LEU A 137 -3.79 -23.04 10.71
CA LEU A 137 -4.90 -22.11 10.59
C LEU A 137 -6.00 -22.46 11.59
N PRO A 138 -6.74 -21.47 12.11
CA PRO A 138 -7.90 -21.75 12.94
C PRO A 138 -8.96 -22.50 12.13
N VAL A 139 -9.57 -23.51 12.75
CA VAL A 139 -10.69 -24.26 12.17
C VAL A 139 -12.03 -23.58 12.42
N ARG A 140 -12.06 -22.58 13.31
CA ARG A 140 -13.26 -21.82 13.66
C ARG A 140 -12.90 -20.46 14.25
N LEU A 141 -13.66 -19.44 13.86
CA LEU A 141 -13.66 -18.12 14.49
C LEU A 141 -14.97 -17.92 15.23
N GLU A 142 -14.93 -17.34 16.42
CA GLU A 142 -16.13 -16.98 17.19
C GLU A 142 -16.03 -15.49 17.53
N LEU A 143 -17.07 -14.72 17.21
CA LEU A 143 -17.15 -13.31 17.55
C LEU A 143 -18.18 -13.10 18.66
N ASP A 144 -17.74 -12.46 19.73
CA ASP A 144 -18.53 -12.11 20.89
C ASP A 144 -18.54 -10.59 21.10
N LEU A 145 -19.67 -10.06 21.57
CA LEU A 145 -19.76 -8.72 22.15
C LEU A 145 -19.77 -8.85 23.66
N VAL A 146 -18.88 -8.15 24.35
CA VAL A 146 -18.84 -8.10 25.81
C VAL A 146 -19.25 -6.70 26.27
N LEU A 147 -20.33 -6.64 27.06
CA LEU A 147 -20.80 -5.41 27.70
C LEU A 147 -20.78 -5.62 29.22
N PRO A 148 -20.17 -4.72 30.00
CA PRO A 148 -20.12 -4.89 31.45
C PRO A 148 -21.44 -4.53 32.14
N ASP A 149 -22.31 -3.77 31.48
CA ASP A 149 -23.55 -3.23 32.04
C ASP A 149 -24.53 -2.89 30.87
N ALA A 150 -25.51 -2.03 31.10
CA ALA A 150 -26.51 -1.61 30.15
C ALA A 150 -25.91 -0.92 28.91
N GLY A 151 -26.56 -1.11 27.76
CA GLY A 151 -26.17 -0.45 26.52
C GLY A 151 -26.80 -1.08 25.29
N ARG A 152 -26.83 -0.32 24.19
CA ARG A 152 -27.26 -0.80 22.88
C ARG A 152 -26.12 -0.73 21.88
N VAL A 153 -25.92 -1.80 21.12
CA VAL A 153 -24.87 -1.91 20.12
C VAL A 153 -25.48 -2.42 18.83
N TRP A 154 -25.14 -1.76 17.72
CA TRP A 154 -25.46 -2.21 16.37
C TRP A 154 -24.16 -2.60 15.67
N LEU A 155 -24.16 -3.78 15.06
CA LEU A 155 -23.03 -4.30 14.30
C LEU A 155 -23.45 -4.52 12.85
N GLY A 156 -22.77 -3.84 11.93
CA GLY A 156 -22.98 -4.03 10.49
C GLY A 156 -22.36 -5.33 9.99
N PRO A 157 -22.49 -5.62 8.67
CA PRO A 157 -21.93 -6.82 8.05
C PRO A 157 -20.43 -7.00 8.33
N LEU A 158 -19.98 -8.26 8.42
CA LEU A 158 -18.59 -8.59 8.73
C LEU A 158 -17.83 -9.04 7.49
N ALA A 159 -16.53 -8.76 7.48
CA ALA A 159 -15.61 -9.26 6.47
C ALA A 159 -14.35 -9.84 7.15
N LEU A 160 -13.99 -11.06 6.76
CA LEU A 160 -12.69 -11.63 7.05
C LEU A 160 -11.72 -11.17 5.95
N THR A 161 -10.70 -10.43 6.35
CA THR A 161 -9.67 -9.91 5.46
C THR A 161 -8.32 -10.38 5.93
N SER A 162 -7.41 -10.77 5.04
CA SER A 162 -6.00 -10.89 5.45
C SER A 162 -5.33 -9.52 5.39
N PRO A 163 -4.69 -9.04 6.46
CA PRO A 163 -3.76 -7.92 6.38
C PRO A 163 -2.68 -8.25 5.34
N GLY A 164 -2.82 -7.70 4.14
CA GLY A 164 -1.95 -8.01 2.99
C GLY A 164 -2.52 -8.98 1.95
N ALA A 165 -3.72 -9.54 2.13
CA ALA A 165 -4.47 -10.09 0.99
C ALA A 165 -4.73 -8.93 0.03
N THR A 166 -4.22 -9.12 -1.17
CA THR A 166 -4.10 -8.11 -2.21
C THR A 166 -5.42 -7.39 -2.44
N SER A 167 -5.46 -6.12 -2.03
CA SER A 167 -6.15 -5.12 -2.84
C SER A 167 -5.71 -5.34 -4.30
N SER A 168 -6.54 -4.99 -5.28
CA SER A 168 -6.16 -5.00 -6.71
C SER A 168 -4.97 -4.08 -7.06
N ALA A 169 -4.22 -3.64 -6.05
CA ALA A 169 -2.96 -2.96 -6.11
C ALA A 169 -1.94 -3.73 -6.92
N TRP A 170 -1.29 -3.02 -7.83
CA TRP A 170 -0.18 -3.57 -8.60
C TRP A 170 1.02 -3.96 -7.73
N TRP A 171 1.15 -3.42 -6.53
CA TRP A 171 2.17 -3.84 -5.56
C TRP A 171 1.80 -3.42 -4.13
N SER A 172 2.45 -4.03 -3.15
CA SER A 172 2.26 -3.72 -1.73
C SER A 172 2.91 -2.39 -1.32
N ASP A 173 2.51 -1.83 -0.19
CA ASP A 173 3.08 -0.59 0.36
C ASP A 173 4.59 -0.68 0.55
N ARG A 174 5.09 -1.82 1.03
CA ARG A 174 6.53 -2.10 1.17
C ARG A 174 7.24 -2.06 -0.18
N ALA A 175 6.66 -2.70 -1.20
CA ALA A 175 7.22 -2.69 -2.54
C ALA A 175 7.20 -1.28 -3.14
N GLY A 176 6.13 -0.51 -2.94
CA GLY A 176 6.04 0.90 -3.35
C GLY A 176 7.14 1.76 -2.69
N GLY A 177 7.37 1.57 -1.40
CA GLY A 177 8.47 2.23 -0.67
C GLY A 177 9.86 1.87 -1.23
N LEU A 178 10.11 0.59 -1.52
CA LEU A 178 11.36 0.14 -2.13
C LEU A 178 11.56 0.69 -3.54
N ILE A 179 10.52 0.70 -4.38
CA ILE A 179 10.54 1.28 -5.73
C ILE A 179 10.89 2.77 -5.64
N GLY A 180 10.24 3.51 -4.73
CA GLY A 180 10.51 4.92 -4.52
C GLY A 180 11.95 5.19 -4.04
N GLY A 181 12.42 4.45 -3.03
CA GLY A 181 13.75 4.64 -2.46
C GLY A 181 14.88 4.27 -3.41
N ILE A 182 14.82 3.07 -4.02
CA ILE A 182 15.84 2.60 -4.97
C ILE A 182 15.78 3.43 -6.25
N GLY A 183 14.58 3.63 -6.80
CA GLY A 183 14.37 4.41 -8.02
C GLY A 183 14.86 5.85 -7.87
N GLY A 184 14.47 6.52 -6.78
CA GLY A 184 14.93 7.89 -6.49
C GLY A 184 16.46 7.99 -6.35
N SER A 185 17.09 7.01 -5.70
CA SER A 185 18.55 6.97 -5.54
C SER A 185 19.27 6.83 -6.89
N LEU A 186 18.80 5.93 -7.75
CA LEU A 186 19.36 5.74 -9.09
C LEU A 186 19.17 6.97 -9.98
N ILE A 187 18.01 7.62 -9.89
CA ILE A 187 17.72 8.88 -10.60
C ILE A 187 18.69 9.97 -10.15
N GLY A 188 18.88 10.14 -8.84
CA GLY A 188 19.80 11.12 -8.27
C GLY A 188 21.25 10.90 -8.71
N LEU A 189 21.75 9.66 -8.61
CA LEU A 189 23.11 9.30 -9.03
C LEU A 189 23.33 9.54 -10.52
N THR A 190 22.33 9.19 -11.35
CA THR A 190 22.39 9.41 -12.80
C THR A 190 22.39 10.90 -13.13
N GLY A 191 21.57 11.69 -12.43
CA GLY A 191 21.55 13.16 -12.57
C GLY A 191 22.89 13.79 -12.23
N ALA A 192 23.52 13.36 -11.12
CA ALA A 192 24.85 13.82 -10.72
C ALA A 192 25.92 13.47 -11.78
N LEU A 193 25.92 12.23 -12.29
CA LEU A 193 26.85 11.79 -13.32
C LEU A 193 26.70 12.60 -14.61
N VAL A 194 25.46 12.82 -15.06
CA VAL A 194 25.15 13.67 -16.22
C VAL A 194 25.68 15.09 -16.00
N GLY A 195 25.43 15.68 -14.83
CA GLY A 195 25.93 17.01 -14.48
C GLY A 195 27.45 17.12 -14.58
N ILE A 196 28.20 16.13 -14.06
CA ILE A 196 29.66 16.08 -14.15
C ILE A 196 30.13 15.98 -15.60
N LEU A 197 29.47 15.16 -16.43
CA LEU A 197 29.84 15.01 -17.85
C LEU A 197 29.59 16.28 -18.67
N VAL A 198 28.48 16.99 -18.38
CA VAL A 198 28.18 18.30 -18.98
C VAL A 198 29.24 19.32 -18.58
N ALA A 199 29.57 19.42 -17.29
CA ALA A 199 30.59 20.34 -16.80
C ALA A 199 31.97 20.10 -17.42
N ARG A 200 32.31 18.83 -17.69
CA ARG A 200 33.57 18.45 -18.36
C ARG A 200 33.55 18.59 -19.88
N GLY A 201 32.43 18.96 -20.49
CA GLY A 201 32.30 19.05 -21.95
C GLY A 201 32.52 17.73 -22.68
N ARG A 202 32.32 16.58 -22.01
CA ARG A 202 32.54 15.24 -22.58
C ARG A 202 31.23 14.53 -22.90
N GLY A 203 31.24 13.70 -23.95
CA GLY A 203 30.17 12.73 -24.19
C GLY A 203 28.82 13.31 -24.63
N ARG A 204 28.80 14.47 -25.33
CA ARG A 204 27.58 15.20 -25.75
C ARG A 204 26.45 14.29 -26.23
N ARG A 205 26.72 13.39 -27.19
CA ARG A 205 25.70 12.49 -27.74
C ARG A 205 25.13 11.53 -26.70
N ALA A 206 25.99 10.90 -25.89
CA ALA A 206 25.57 9.97 -24.86
C ALA A 206 24.74 10.69 -23.78
N VAL A 207 25.19 11.85 -23.31
CA VAL A 207 24.48 12.63 -22.29
C VAL A 207 23.10 13.06 -22.79
N LEU A 208 23.02 13.68 -23.97
CA LEU A 208 21.75 14.14 -24.52
C LEU A 208 20.79 12.97 -24.79
N ALA A 209 21.30 11.83 -25.30
CA ALA A 209 20.51 10.63 -25.48
C ALA A 209 19.94 10.13 -24.14
N THR A 210 20.77 10.01 -23.10
CA THR A 210 20.32 9.59 -21.76
C THR A 210 19.24 10.52 -21.21
N MET A 211 19.42 11.84 -21.33
CA MET A 211 18.43 12.82 -20.83
C MET A 211 17.10 12.70 -21.57
N VAL A 212 17.11 12.53 -22.90
CA VAL A 212 15.89 12.32 -23.68
C VAL A 212 15.20 11.02 -23.30
N THR A 213 15.94 9.90 -23.20
CA THR A 213 15.39 8.60 -22.80
C THR A 213 14.73 8.67 -21.43
N LEU A 214 15.39 9.29 -20.44
CA LEU A 214 14.83 9.46 -19.10
C LEU A 214 13.60 10.38 -19.09
N THR A 215 13.56 11.40 -19.96
CA THR A 215 12.38 12.26 -20.11
C THR A 215 11.19 11.48 -20.67
N VAL A 216 11.41 10.67 -21.71
CA VAL A 216 10.36 9.81 -22.32
C VAL A 216 9.87 8.77 -21.31
N ALA A 217 10.78 8.14 -20.55
CA ALA A 217 10.41 7.23 -19.48
C ALA A 217 9.57 7.93 -18.40
N GLY A 218 9.93 9.16 -18.02
CA GLY A 218 9.16 9.97 -17.08
C GLY A 218 7.73 10.28 -17.56
N ILE A 219 7.55 10.59 -18.84
CA ILE A 219 6.22 10.74 -19.43
C ILE A 219 5.42 9.43 -19.36
N GLY A 220 6.06 8.29 -19.64
CA GLY A 220 5.44 6.98 -19.50
C GLY A 220 4.96 6.69 -18.08
N LEU A 221 5.77 7.03 -17.07
CA LEU A 221 5.39 6.90 -15.66
C LEU A 221 4.21 7.80 -15.29
N LEU A 222 4.14 9.02 -15.83
CA LEU A 222 2.99 9.90 -15.60
C LEU A 222 1.70 9.35 -16.19
N VAL A 223 1.76 8.78 -17.39
CA VAL A 223 0.61 8.11 -18.01
C VAL A 223 0.18 6.91 -17.17
N ALA A 224 1.12 6.06 -16.74
CA ALA A 224 0.82 4.92 -15.86
C ALA A 224 0.22 5.36 -14.52
N GLY A 225 0.75 6.43 -13.92
CA GLY A 225 0.23 7.02 -12.69
C GLY A 225 -1.19 7.58 -12.86
N ALA A 226 -1.47 8.26 -13.96
CA ALA A 226 -2.82 8.74 -14.27
C ALA A 226 -3.81 7.58 -14.45
N VAL A 227 -3.40 6.52 -15.16
CA VAL A 227 -4.20 5.29 -15.28
C VAL A 227 -4.45 4.67 -13.91
N ALA A 228 -3.44 4.60 -13.04
CA ALA A 228 -3.59 4.06 -11.69
C ALA A 228 -4.61 4.86 -10.86
N VAL A 229 -4.61 6.20 -10.95
CA VAL A 229 -5.62 7.04 -10.30
C VAL A 229 -7.02 6.77 -10.85
N VAL A 230 -7.17 6.66 -12.18
CA VAL A 230 -8.47 6.34 -12.81
C VAL A 230 -9.00 4.97 -12.37
N LEU A 231 -8.11 3.99 -12.21
CA LEU A 231 -8.43 2.65 -11.72
C LEU A 231 -8.56 2.56 -10.18
N SER A 232 -8.57 3.70 -9.48
CA SER A 232 -8.67 3.78 -8.01
C SER A 232 -7.65 2.91 -7.28
N GLN A 233 -6.44 2.85 -7.84
CA GLN A 233 -5.31 2.16 -7.20
C GLN A 233 -4.90 2.89 -5.90
N PRO A 234 -4.37 2.17 -4.90
CA PRO A 234 -3.99 2.78 -3.63
C PRO A 234 -2.79 3.72 -3.77
N TYR A 235 -2.60 4.58 -2.75
CA TYR A 235 -1.55 5.60 -2.70
C TYR A 235 -0.16 5.05 -3.01
N ALA A 236 0.17 3.87 -2.47
CA ALA A 236 1.46 3.23 -2.72
C ALA A 236 1.75 2.91 -4.20
N VAL A 237 0.72 2.81 -5.05
CA VAL A 237 0.87 2.53 -6.48
C VAL A 237 1.01 3.81 -7.29
N TYR A 238 0.04 4.73 -7.20
CA TYR A 238 0.07 5.91 -8.08
C TYR A 238 1.11 6.95 -7.66
N PHE A 239 1.40 7.09 -6.36
CA PHE A 239 2.31 8.12 -5.85
C PHE A 239 3.73 8.00 -6.41
N PRO A 240 4.43 6.84 -6.32
CA PRO A 240 5.79 6.72 -6.86
C PRO A 240 5.84 6.90 -8.38
N LEU A 241 4.80 6.49 -9.11
CA LEU A 241 4.71 6.68 -10.57
C LEU A 241 4.61 8.17 -10.94
N ILE A 242 3.69 8.89 -10.30
CA ILE A 242 3.48 10.32 -10.56
C ILE A 242 4.70 11.13 -10.12
N LEU A 243 5.18 10.91 -8.89
CA LEU A 243 6.32 11.64 -8.34
C LEU A 243 7.59 11.38 -9.17
N GLY A 244 7.89 10.11 -9.45
CA GLY A 244 9.04 9.72 -10.27
C GLY A 244 8.95 10.29 -11.69
N GLY A 245 7.76 10.25 -12.29
CA GLY A 245 7.49 10.84 -13.60
C GLY A 245 7.72 12.35 -13.63
N ILE A 246 7.19 13.09 -12.64
CA ILE A 246 7.39 14.55 -12.51
C ILE A 246 8.88 14.86 -12.36
N ILE A 247 9.59 14.16 -11.47
CA ILE A 247 11.02 14.38 -11.24
C ILE A 247 11.82 14.15 -12.53
N LEU A 248 11.59 13.04 -13.24
CA LEU A 248 12.30 12.73 -14.47
C LEU A 248 12.08 13.80 -15.55
N VAL A 249 10.83 14.19 -15.78
CA VAL A 249 10.48 15.21 -16.78
C VAL A 249 11.03 16.59 -16.39
N ALA A 250 10.90 16.97 -15.12
CA ALA A 250 11.37 18.27 -14.64
C ALA A 250 12.90 18.37 -14.68
N VAL A 251 13.61 17.35 -14.18
CA VAL A 251 15.08 17.36 -14.08
C VAL A 251 15.72 17.18 -15.45
N PHE A 252 15.38 16.12 -16.17
CA PHE A 252 16.05 15.79 -17.44
C PHE A 252 15.44 16.54 -18.64
N GLY A 253 14.13 16.77 -18.63
CA GLY A 253 13.46 17.54 -19.68
C GLY A 253 13.93 18.99 -19.70
N SER A 254 13.84 19.70 -18.56
CA SER A 254 14.34 21.08 -18.46
C SER A 254 15.88 21.16 -18.55
N GLY A 255 16.58 20.15 -18.02
CA GLY A 255 18.03 20.06 -18.05
C GLY A 255 18.59 19.86 -19.46
N SER A 256 17.90 19.13 -20.33
CA SER A 256 18.39 18.81 -21.69
C SER A 256 18.66 20.07 -22.52
N ARG A 257 17.77 21.06 -22.42
CA ARG A 257 17.92 22.36 -23.10
C ARG A 257 19.15 23.11 -22.58
N ARG A 258 19.39 23.09 -21.27
CA ARG A 258 20.56 23.71 -20.63
C ARG A 258 21.86 23.00 -21.00
N ALA A 259 21.86 21.66 -20.96
CA ALA A 259 23.01 20.85 -21.33
C ALA A 259 23.41 21.07 -22.80
N ARG A 260 22.43 21.12 -23.71
CA ARG A 260 22.68 21.40 -25.14
C ARG A 260 23.41 22.73 -25.35
N ARG A 261 22.93 23.81 -24.71
CA ARG A 261 23.57 25.13 -24.76
C ARG A 261 24.99 25.10 -24.19
N ALA A 262 25.19 24.44 -23.05
CA ALA A 262 26.51 24.33 -22.42
C ALA A 262 27.54 23.62 -23.33
N TYR A 263 27.13 22.59 -24.06
CA TYR A 263 28.00 21.93 -25.04
C TYR A 263 28.29 22.80 -26.26
N GLU A 264 27.29 23.55 -26.76
CA GLU A 264 27.47 24.49 -27.87
C GLU A 264 28.45 25.62 -27.49
N ASP A 265 28.34 26.18 -26.29
CA ASP A 265 29.25 27.21 -25.78
C ASP A 265 30.68 26.68 -25.58
N ALA A 266 30.84 25.42 -25.17
CA ALA A 266 32.14 24.77 -25.05
C ALA A 266 32.80 24.56 -26.42
N GLU A 267 32.00 24.21 -27.44
CA GLU A 267 32.46 24.04 -28.82
C GLU A 267 32.87 25.39 -29.45
N LEU A 268 32.07 26.45 -29.26
CA LEU A 268 32.41 27.81 -29.69
C LEU A 268 33.69 28.35 -29.02
N ARG A 269 33.87 28.11 -27.72
CA ARG A 269 35.11 28.49 -27.02
C ARG A 269 36.33 27.76 -27.57
N ARG A 270 36.19 26.49 -27.97
CA ARG A 270 37.27 25.73 -28.59
C ARG A 270 37.61 26.27 -29.98
N MET A 271 36.60 26.62 -30.80
CA MET A 271 36.82 27.25 -32.11
C MET A 271 37.57 28.58 -31.98
N ARG A 272 37.12 29.48 -31.09
CA ARG A 272 37.77 30.78 -30.85
C ARG A 272 39.23 30.63 -30.41
N ALA A 273 39.55 29.63 -29.58
CA ALA A 273 40.91 29.37 -29.14
C ALA A 273 41.83 28.90 -30.29
N MET A 274 41.29 28.15 -31.25
CA MET A 274 42.02 27.72 -32.44
C MET A 274 42.29 28.87 -33.41
N ASP A 275 41.36 29.83 -33.53
CA ASP A 275 41.51 31.02 -34.39
C ASP A 275 42.56 32.01 -33.86
N THR A 276 42.81 32.03 -32.55
CA THR A 276 43.80 32.92 -31.90
C THR A 276 45.20 32.30 -31.75
N ALA A 277 45.40 31.05 -32.18
CA ALA A 277 46.72 30.42 -32.11
C ALA A 277 47.62 30.95 -33.24
N PRO A 278 48.78 31.55 -32.94
CA PRO A 278 49.68 32.06 -33.97
C PRO A 278 50.22 30.89 -34.83
N SER A 279 50.14 31.05 -36.15
CA SER A 279 50.69 30.13 -37.17
C SER A 279 52.21 30.13 -37.18
#